data_AF-A0A6C1MXI6-F1
#
_entry.id   AF-A0A6C1MXI6-F1
#
_cell.length_a   1.000
_cell.length_b   1.000
_cell.length_c   1.000
_cell.angle_alpha   90.00
_cell.angle_beta   90.00
_cell.angle_gamma   90.00
#
_symmetry.space_group_name_H-M   'P 1'
#
loop_
_entity.id
_entity.type
_entity.pdbx_description
1 polymer ?
#
loop_
_entity_poly.entity_id
_entity_poly.type
_entity_poly.pdbx_seq_one_letter_code
_entity_poly.pdbx_strand_id
1 'polypeptide(L)' 'MKFLVFLGTVRDSTPPRPARLGERVSKAVLECLEFRYGEHEVELVDALDYPLEAVFKPHFSYPQSRVPPALDEL' A
#
# COMPACT_ATOMS: atom_id res chain seq x y z
N MET A 1 -18.63 4.80 13.54
CA MET A 1 -17.30 5.36 13.22
C MET A 1 -16.87 4.78 11.88
N LYS A 2 -15.84 5.34 11.23
CA LYS A 2 -15.31 4.82 9.97
C LYS A 2 -13.94 4.19 10.21
N PHE A 3 -13.78 2.93 9.82
CA PHE A 3 -12.54 2.19 9.89
C PHE A 3 -11.92 2.09 8.50
N LEU A 4 -10.63 2.42 8.43
CA LEU A 4 -9.83 2.26 7.21
C LEU A 4 -8.86 1.09 7.41
N VAL A 5 -8.96 0.09 6.56
CA VAL A 5 -8.04 -1.04 6.53
C VAL A 5 -7.07 -0.80 5.39
N PHE A 6 -5.80 -0.55 5.68
CA PHE A 6 -4.79 -0.32 4.65
C PHE A 6 -4.09 -1.62 4.26
N LEU A 7 -4.12 -1.96 2.98
CA LEU A 7 -3.31 -3.06 2.45
C LEU A 7 -1.88 -2.57 2.23
N GLY A 8 -0.97 -2.92 3.15
CA GLY A 8 0.41 -2.42 3.17
C GLY A 8 1.35 -2.93 2.07
N THR A 9 0.83 -3.52 0.99
CA THR A 9 1.66 -4.03 -0.11
C THR A 9 1.04 -3.75 -1.48
N VAL A 10 1.84 -3.13 -2.35
CA VAL A 10 1.56 -2.95 -3.78
C VAL A 10 2.10 -4.10 -4.64
N ARG A 11 2.76 -5.08 -4.03
CA ARG A 11 3.36 -6.19 -4.77
C ARG A 11 2.30 -7.20 -5.15
N ASP A 12 1.97 -7.25 -6.44
CA ASP A 12 1.12 -8.28 -7.08
C ASP A 12 1.94 -9.35 -7.81
N SER A 13 3.12 -9.66 -7.29
CA SER A 13 4.01 -10.67 -7.87
C SER A 13 4.11 -11.90 -6.97
N THR A 14 4.43 -13.05 -7.57
CA THR A 14 4.77 -14.27 -6.82
C THR A 14 6.25 -14.27 -6.39
N PRO A 15 6.67 -15.09 -5.40
CA PRO A 15 5.87 -15.82 -4.39
C PRO A 15 5.38 -14.90 -3.26
N PRO A 16 4.33 -15.26 -2.49
CA PRO A 16 3.66 -16.57 -2.37
C PRO A 16 2.67 -16.90 -3.50
N ARG A 17 2.15 -18.15 -3.51
CA ARG A 17 1.07 -18.61 -4.42
C ARG A 17 -0.18 -18.99 -3.61
N PRO A 18 -1.37 -18.46 -3.96
CA PRO A 18 -1.60 -17.36 -4.88
C PRO A 18 -0.91 -16.06 -4.38
N ALA A 19 -0.61 -15.15 -5.31
CA ALA A 19 -0.02 -13.85 -4.99
C ALA A 19 -0.93 -13.07 -4.03
N ARG A 20 -0.40 -11.98 -3.45
CA ARG A 20 -1.13 -11.09 -2.55
C ARG A 20 -1.80 -11.78 -1.35
N LEU A 21 -0.99 -12.41 -0.49
CA LEU A 21 -1.49 -12.91 0.80
C LEU A 21 -2.23 -11.84 1.60
N GLY A 22 -1.72 -10.60 1.59
CA GLY A 22 -2.33 -9.48 2.29
C GLY A 22 -3.78 -9.23 1.87
N GLU A 23 -4.11 -9.30 0.57
CA GLU A 23 -5.49 -9.12 0.10
C GLU A 23 -6.44 -10.17 0.69
N ARG A 24 -6.00 -11.43 0.77
CA ARG A 24 -6.80 -12.52 1.35
C ARG A 24 -7.00 -12.34 2.86
N VAL A 25 -5.96 -11.91 3.55
CA VAL A 25 -6.04 -11.59 4.98
C VAL A 25 -6.99 -10.42 5.20
N SER A 26 -6.91 -9.37 4.39
CA SER A 26 -7.79 -8.21 4.46
C SER A 26 -9.27 -8.60 4.29
N LYS A 27 -9.59 -9.51 3.35
CA LYS A 27 -10.97 -10.03 3.19
C LYS A 27 -11.53 -10.63 4.49
N ALA A 28 -10.76 -11.49 5.14
CA ALA A 28 -11.16 -12.07 6.43
C ALA A 28 -11.28 -11.02 7.55
N VAL A 29 -10.45 -9.97 7.52
CA VAL A 29 -10.55 -8.84 8.47
C VAL A 29 -11.84 -8.04 8.23
N LEU A 30 -12.20 -7.75 6.98
CA LEU A 30 -13.46 -7.05 6.64
C LEU A 30 -14.67 -7.83 7.12
N GLU A 31 -14.76 -9.13 6.79
CA GLU A 31 -15.85 -10.01 7.25
C GLU A 31 -15.97 -10.01 8.79
N CYS A 32 -14.83 -10.04 9.49
CA CYS A 32 -14.80 -10.00 10.95
C CYS A 32 -15.28 -8.66 11.52
N LEU A 33 -14.88 -7.54 10.91
CA LEU A 33 -15.28 -6.21 11.34
C LEU A 33 -16.76 -5.95 11.06
N GLU A 34 -17.25 -6.31 9.88
CA GLU A 34 -18.68 -6.22 9.52
C GLU A 34 -19.55 -7.07 10.46
N PHE A 35 -19.11 -8.28 10.79
CA PHE A 35 -19.84 -9.17 11.70
C PHE A 35 -19.90 -8.63 13.15
N ARG A 36 -18.79 -8.07 13.66
CA ARG A 36 -18.69 -7.64 15.06
C ARG A 36 -19.13 -6.20 15.31
N TYR A 37 -19.03 -5.35 14.29
CA TYR A 37 -19.23 -3.90 14.37
C TYR A 37 -20.06 -3.41 13.18
N GLY A 38 -21.20 -4.07 12.90
CA GLY A 38 -22.04 -3.78 11.74
C GLY A 38 -22.63 -2.36 11.70
N GLU A 39 -22.59 -1.64 12.83
CA GLU A 39 -22.93 -0.23 12.93
C GLU A 39 -21.80 0.74 12.52
N HIS A 40 -20.63 0.21 12.13
CA HIS A 40 -19.48 0.99 11.67
C HIS A 40 -19.21 0.75 10.19
N GLU A 41 -18.82 1.82 9.49
CA GLU A 41 -18.40 1.73 8.10
C GLU A 41 -16.96 1.22 8.06
N VAL A 42 -16.70 0.23 7.21
CA VAL A 42 -15.37 -0.33 6.99
C VAL A 42 -15.00 -0.15 5.53
N GLU A 43 -13.85 0.45 5.27
CA GLU A 43 -13.32 0.65 3.92
C GLU A 43 -11.93 0.02 3.81
N LEU A 44 -11.72 -0.80 2.78
CA LEU A 44 -10.39 -1.29 2.41
C LEU A 44 -9.73 -0.28 1.48
N VAL A 45 -8.52 0.14 1.85
CA VAL A 45 -7.66 1.01 1.04
C VAL A 45 -6.53 0.15 0.48
N ASP A 46 -6.61 -0.17 -0.81
CA ASP A 46 -5.53 -0.78 -1.57
C ASP A 46 -4.75 0.31 -2.30
N ALA A 47 -3.44 0.39 -2.07
CA ALA A 47 -2.60 1.36 -2.75
C ALA A 47 -2.54 1.11 -4.28
N LEU A 48 -2.87 -0.09 -4.77
CA LEU A 48 -2.99 -0.36 -6.20
C LEU A 48 -4.22 0.24 -6.86
N ASP A 49 -5.22 0.69 -6.09
CA ASP A 49 -6.42 1.36 -6.63
C ASP A 49 -6.15 2.82 -7.02
N TYR A 50 -4.98 3.35 -6.65
CA TYR A 50 -4.57 4.73 -6.88
C TYR A 50 -3.37 4.80 -7.82
N PRO A 51 -3.24 5.85 -8.64
CA PRO A 51 -2.05 6.03 -9.48
C PRO A 51 -0.82 6.16 -8.58
N LEU A 52 0.08 5.18 -8.66
CA LEU A 52 1.36 5.24 -7.98
C LEU A 52 2.23 6.29 -8.69
N GLU A 53 2.57 7.36 -7.98
CA GLU A 53 3.60 8.29 -8.44
C GLU A 53 4.95 7.58 -8.61
N ALA A 54 5.87 8.22 -9.30
CA ALA A 54 7.22 7.70 -9.43
C ALA A 54 7.81 7.44 -8.03
N VAL A 55 8.38 6.24 -7.84
CA VAL A 55 9.01 5.86 -6.56
C VAL A 55 9.98 6.96 -6.15
N PHE A 56 9.73 7.58 -5.00
CA PHE A 56 10.65 8.57 -4.44
C PHE A 56 11.99 7.87 -4.20
N LYS A 57 13.01 8.30 -4.94
CA LYS A 57 14.38 7.89 -4.72
C LYS A 57 15.06 8.98 -3.90
N PRO A 58 15.52 8.69 -2.68
CA PRO A 58 16.27 9.67 -1.92
C PRO A 58 17.60 9.99 -2.61
N HIS A 59 18.20 11.14 -2.30
CA HIS A 59 19.45 11.62 -2.89
C HIS A 59 20.54 10.53 -2.97
N PHE A 60 20.78 9.84 -1.84
CA PHE A 60 21.79 8.79 -1.74
C PHE A 60 21.54 7.54 -2.61
N SER A 61 20.38 7.40 -3.24
CA SER A 61 20.08 6.31 -4.18
C SER A 61 20.57 6.58 -5.61
N TYR A 62 21.06 7.78 -5.88
CA TYR A 62 21.62 8.16 -7.18
C TYR A 62 23.15 8.10 -7.16
N PRO A 63 23.78 7.66 -8.26
CA PRO A 63 25.17 8.03 -8.52
C PRO A 63 25.28 9.56 -8.54
N GLN A 64 26.37 10.11 -8.00
CA GLN A 64 26.56 11.56 -7.87
C GLN A 64 26.37 12.32 -9.20
N SER A 65 26.70 11.71 -10.35
CA SER A 65 26.50 12.30 -11.68
C SER A 65 25.06 12.28 -12.21
N ARG A 66 24.10 11.70 -11.48
CA ARG A 66 22.70 11.54 -11.90
C ARG A 66 21.69 12.01 -10.85
N VAL A 67 22.14 12.71 -9.80
CA VAL A 67 21.24 13.30 -8.81
C VAL A 67 20.39 14.37 -9.51
N PRO A 68 19.06 14.34 -9.41
CA PRO A 68 18.20 15.42 -9.87
C PRO A 68 18.56 16.74 -9.17
N PRO A 69 18.64 17.90 -9.87
CA PRO A 69 19.06 19.17 -9.26
C PRO A 69 18.26 19.53 -7.99
N ALA A 70 16.93 19.30 -8.02
CA ALA A 70 16.05 19.57 -6.88
C ALA A 70 16.37 18.77 -5.61
N LEU A 71 17.10 17.65 -5.73
CA LEU A 71 17.55 16.86 -4.58
C LEU A 71 18.97 17.23 -4.15
N ASP A 72 19.80 17.76 -5.06
CA ASP A 72 21.20 18.11 -4.79
C ASP A 72 21.34 19.46 -4.07
N GLU A 73 20.30 20.28 -4.11
CA GLU A 73 20.23 21.60 -3.47
C GLU A 73 19.67 21.59 -2.02
N LEU A 74 19.28 20.41 -1.49
CA LEU A 74 18.73 20.21 -0.14
C LEU A 74 19.81 19.86 0.89
#